data_AF-A0A6V7HRF5-F1
#
_entry.id   AF-A0A6V7HRF5-F1
#
_cell.length_a   1.000
_cell.length_b   1.000
_cell.length_c   1.000
_cell.angle_alpha   90.00
_cell.angle_beta   90.00
_cell.angle_gamma   90.00
#
_symmetry.space_group_name_H-M   'P 1'
#
loop_
_entity.id
_entity.type
_entity.pdbx_description
1 polymer ?
#
loop_
_entity_poly.entity_id
_entity_poly.type
_entity_poly.pdbx_seq_one_letter_code
_entity_poly.pdbx_strand_id
1 'polypeptide(L)'
;LGGQRYVMREGRPYCLHCFDASFAEYCDSCGEPIGVDQGQMSHEGQHWHATEACFCCATCRTSLLGRPFLPRRGAIYCSIACSKGEPPTTPSDSSAGPPPPPAFP
;
A
#
# COMPACT_ATOMS: atom_id res chain seq x y z
N LEU A 1 19.68 -19.14 26.94
CA LEU A 1 18.55 -18.19 26.88
C LEU A 1 19.15 -16.80 26.70
N GLY A 2 19.06 -16.17 25.52
CA GLY A 2 19.61 -14.81 25.36
C GLY A 2 19.87 -14.40 23.92
N GLY A 3 18.79 -14.19 23.15
CA GLY A 3 18.83 -13.68 21.78
C GLY A 3 18.03 -12.38 21.63
N GLN A 4 17.95 -11.56 22.68
CA GLN A 4 17.27 -10.27 22.58
C GLN A 4 18.11 -9.33 21.71
N ARG A 5 17.51 -8.84 20.64
CA ARG A 5 18.10 -7.85 19.74
C ARG A 5 18.05 -6.47 20.42
N TYR A 6 19.13 -5.71 20.31
CA TYR A 6 19.23 -4.35 20.84
C TYR A 6 19.65 -3.39 19.72
N VAL A 7 19.16 -2.15 19.81
CA VAL A 7 19.52 -1.07 18.88
C VAL A 7 20.32 -0.02 19.64
N MET A 8 21.47 0.37 19.12
CA MET A 8 22.24 1.49 19.69
C MET A 8 21.83 2.80 19.02
N ARG A 9 21.37 3.76 19.83
CA ARG A 9 21.03 5.12 19.39
C ARG A 9 21.67 6.10 20.36
N GLU A 10 22.42 7.08 19.85
CA GLU A 10 23.11 8.10 20.67
C GLU A 10 24.01 7.50 21.77
N GLY A 11 24.62 6.34 21.51
CA GLY A 11 25.48 5.65 22.48
C GLY A 11 24.73 4.93 23.61
N ARG A 12 23.40 4.86 23.56
CA ARG A 12 22.56 4.14 24.53
C ARG A 12 21.94 2.88 23.89
N PRO A 13 21.99 1.72 24.57
CA PRO A 13 21.32 0.51 24.09
C PRO A 13 19.83 0.58 24.42
N TYR A 14 18.99 0.45 23.39
CA TYR A 14 17.54 0.33 23.53
C TYR A 14 17.11 -1.09 23.19
N CYS A 15 16.20 -1.62 24.01
CA CYS A 15 15.47 -2.83 23.65
C CYS A 15 14.55 -2.53 22.45
N LEU A 16 14.26 -3.51 21.58
CA LEU A 16 13.36 -3.28 20.43
C LEU A 16 12.04 -2.62 20.86
N HIS A 17 11.41 -3.14 21.92
CA HIS A 17 10.16 -2.60 22.47
C HIS A 17 10.28 -1.14 22.96
N CYS A 18 11.40 -0.82 23.62
CA CYS A 18 11.68 0.51 24.16
C CYS A 18 11.91 1.51 23.03
N PHE A 19 12.64 1.06 22.01
CA PHE A 19 12.93 1.85 20.82
C PHE A 19 11.64 2.12 20.04
N ASP A 20 10.85 1.08 19.77
CA ASP A 20 9.57 1.22 19.07
C ASP A 20 8.59 2.12 19.84
N ALA A 21 8.48 1.97 21.16
CA ALA A 21 7.59 2.84 21.95
C ALA A 21 7.98 4.33 21.93
N SER A 22 9.24 4.64 21.68
CA SER A 22 9.76 6.02 21.73
C SER A 22 10.01 6.62 20.33
N PHE A 23 10.27 5.77 19.34
CA PHE A 23 10.79 6.14 18.02
C PHE A 23 10.17 5.33 16.87
N ALA A 24 9.16 4.49 17.10
CA ALA A 24 8.49 3.82 15.99
C ALA A 24 7.82 4.85 15.09
N GLU A 25 8.04 4.69 13.79
CA GLU A 25 7.22 5.34 12.78
C GLU A 25 5.86 4.65 12.72
N TYR A 26 4.84 5.35 12.26
CA TYR A 26 3.50 4.80 12.12
C TYR A 26 3.23 4.46 10.67
N CYS A 27 2.64 3.29 10.44
CA CYS A 27 2.28 2.88 9.10
C CYS A 27 1.08 3.69 8.59
N ASP A 28 1.25 4.44 7.51
CA ASP A 28 0.19 5.21 6.86
C ASP A 28 -0.94 4.32 6.30
N SER A 29 -0.69 3.02 6.10
CA SER A 29 -1.70 2.07 5.60
C SER A 29 -2.58 1.45 6.69
N CYS A 30 -2.01 1.12 7.86
CA CYS A 30 -2.76 0.44 8.94
C CYS A 30 -2.84 1.21 10.26
N GLY A 31 -2.06 2.28 10.42
CA GLY A 31 -2.00 3.10 11.63
C GLY A 31 -1.18 2.50 12.78
N GLU A 32 -0.64 1.29 12.62
CA GLU A 32 0.16 0.61 13.64
C GLU A 32 1.62 1.04 13.58
N PRO A 33 2.33 1.06 14.73
CA PRO A 33 3.77 1.33 14.77
C PRO A 33 4.56 0.28 13.97
N ILE A 34 5.54 0.74 13.20
CA ILE A 34 6.46 -0.08 12.43
C ILE A 34 7.66 -0.36 13.33
N GLY A 35 7.75 -1.59 13.80
CA GLY A 35 8.88 -1.99 14.63
C GLY A 35 10.19 -1.90 13.86
N VAL A 36 11.25 -1.44 14.52
CA VAL A 36 12.62 -1.38 13.95
C VAL A 36 13.13 -2.74 13.44
N ASP A 37 12.48 -3.79 13.93
CA ASP A 37 12.66 -5.19 13.54
C ASP A 37 12.02 -5.57 12.21
N GLN A 38 10.83 -5.02 11.90
CA GLN A 38 9.87 -5.59 10.95
C GLN A 38 10.10 -5.14 9.49
N GLY A 39 11.14 -4.36 9.24
CA GLY A 39 11.39 -3.77 7.92
C GLY A 39 10.37 -2.66 7.62
N GLN A 40 10.89 -1.52 7.16
CA GLN A 40 10.09 -0.35 6.86
C GLN A 40 10.35 0.09 5.43
N MET A 41 9.27 0.46 4.73
CA MET A 41 9.34 1.22 3.50
C MET A 41 9.07 2.68 3.85
N SER A 42 9.91 3.59 3.37
CA SER A 42 9.69 5.01 3.54
C SER A 42 9.85 5.73 2.21
N HIS A 43 8.92 6.64 1.90
CA HIS A 43 8.94 7.42 0.66
C HIS A 43 8.27 8.78 0.88
N GLU A 44 8.98 9.88 0.55
CA GLU A 44 8.44 11.25 0.65
C GLU A 44 7.81 11.58 2.02
N GLY A 45 8.37 11.04 3.11
CA GLY A 45 7.89 11.26 4.48
C GLY A 45 6.71 10.40 4.92
N GLN A 46 6.28 9.46 4.09
CA GLN A 46 5.32 8.42 4.48
C GLN A 46 6.04 7.12 4.79
N HIS A 47 5.44 6.33 5.69
CA HIS A 47 6.02 5.13 6.24
C HIS A 47 5.03 3.97 6.14
N TRP A 48 5.51 2.80 5.73
CA TRP A 48 4.69 1.58 5.67
C TRP A 48 5.49 0.39 6.17
N HIS A 49 4.80 -0.60 6.74
CA HIS A 49 5.43 -1.89 6.98
C HIS A 49 5.93 -2.47 5.66
N ALA A 50 7.12 -3.08 5.67
CA ALA A 50 7.66 -3.84 4.54
C ALA A 50 6.91 -5.19 4.35
N THR A 51 5.59 -5.14 4.38
CA THR A 51 4.67 -6.27 4.24
C THR A 51 3.72 -6.05 3.07
N GLU A 52 3.27 -7.15 2.46
CA GLU A 52 2.37 -7.11 1.32
C GLU A 52 1.00 -6.51 1.64
N ALA A 53 0.59 -6.57 2.91
CA ALA A 53 -0.68 -6.01 3.38
C ALA A 53 -0.63 -4.48 3.45
N CYS A 54 0.50 -3.90 3.89
CA CYS A 54 0.64 -2.47 4.08
C CYS A 54 1.21 -1.77 2.84
N PHE A 55 2.22 -2.37 2.20
CA PHE A 55 2.87 -1.82 1.01
C PHE A 55 2.22 -2.39 -0.27
N CYS A 56 0.96 -2.05 -0.47
CA CYS A 56 0.17 -2.50 -1.62
C CYS A 56 -0.44 -1.34 -2.42
N CYS A 57 -0.75 -1.62 -3.68
CA CYS A 57 -1.40 -0.67 -4.58
C CYS A 57 -2.78 -0.25 -4.02
N ALA A 58 -3.05 1.05 -3.94
CA ALA A 58 -4.33 1.55 -3.44
C ALA A 58 -5.55 1.12 -4.29
N THR A 59 -5.33 0.81 -5.57
CA THR A 59 -6.40 0.41 -6.51
C THR A 59 -6.59 -1.11 -6.56
N CYS A 60 -5.53 -1.86 -6.84
CA CYS A 60 -5.61 -3.31 -7.05
C CYS A 60 -5.13 -4.15 -5.86
N ARG A 61 -4.68 -3.50 -4.77
CA ARG A 61 -4.14 -4.14 -3.55
C ARG A 61 -2.98 -5.11 -3.78
N THR A 62 -2.31 -5.03 -4.94
CA THR A 62 -1.12 -5.86 -5.24
C THR A 62 0.09 -5.38 -4.45
N SER A 63 0.87 -6.32 -3.92
CA SER A 63 2.12 -6.02 -3.21
C SER A 63 3.16 -5.36 -4.12
N LEU A 64 3.78 -4.30 -3.62
CA LEU A 64 4.78 -3.49 -4.34
C LEU A 64 6.19 -3.68 -3.77
N LEU A 65 6.37 -4.60 -2.82
CA LEU A 65 7.66 -4.87 -2.21
C LEU A 65 8.67 -5.32 -3.27
N GLY A 66 9.80 -4.61 -3.37
CA GLY A 66 10.85 -4.90 -4.36
C GLY A 66 10.43 -4.67 -5.81
N ARG A 67 9.27 -4.06 -6.07
CA ARG A 67 8.76 -3.74 -7.41
C ARG A 67 8.73 -2.23 -7.63
N PRO A 68 8.79 -1.76 -8.88
CA PRO A 68 8.56 -0.36 -9.17
C PRO A 68 7.15 0.03 -8.74
N PHE A 69 7.04 1.14 -8.03
CA PHE A 69 5.77 1.71 -7.60
C PHE A 69 5.72 3.19 -7.99
N LEU A 70 4.50 3.70 -8.15
CA LEU A 70 4.24 5.12 -8.36
C LEU A 70 3.59 5.71 -7.11
N PRO A 71 4.32 6.49 -6.31
CA PRO A 71 3.73 7.31 -5.25
C PRO A 71 3.00 8.50 -5.88
N ARG A 72 1.74 8.72 -5.48
CA ARG A 72 0.88 9.78 -6.00
C ARG A 72 -0.17 10.17 -4.95
N ARG A 73 -0.21 11.45 -4.57
CA ARG A 73 -1.18 12.02 -3.59
C ARG A 73 -1.27 11.25 -2.26
N GLY A 74 -0.15 10.75 -1.73
CA GLY A 74 -0.16 10.00 -0.48
C GLY A 74 -0.59 8.53 -0.61
N ALA A 75 -0.66 8.01 -1.83
CA ALA A 75 -0.95 6.60 -2.09
C ALA A 75 0.09 6.02 -3.07
N ILE A 76 0.30 4.72 -3.02
CA ILE A 76 1.22 4.01 -3.92
C ILE A 76 0.44 3.15 -4.92
N TYR A 77 0.94 3.09 -6.15
CA TYR A 77 0.29 2.38 -7.25
C TYR A 77 1.27 1.46 -7.97
N CYS A 78 0.79 0.28 -8.40
CA CYS A 78 1.60 -0.65 -9.19
C CYS A 78 1.91 -0.14 -10.61
N SER A 79 1.06 0.73 -11.14
CA SER A 79 1.10 1.18 -12.52
C SER A 79 0.35 2.50 -12.69
N ILE A 80 0.63 3.20 -13.79
CA ILE A 80 -0.06 4.43 -14.16
C ILE A 80 -1.57 4.17 -14.32
N ALA A 81 -1.97 3.00 -14.84
CA ALA A 81 -3.37 2.61 -14.98
C ALA A 81 -4.09 2.60 -13.62
N CYS A 82 -3.50 1.95 -12.62
CA CYS A 82 -4.02 1.98 -11.25
C CYS A 82 -4.02 3.41 -10.67
N SER A 83 -2.99 4.22 -10.94
CA SER A 83 -2.92 5.60 -10.46
C SER A 83 -3.99 6.53 -11.08
N LYS A 84 -4.54 6.16 -12.24
CA LYS A 84 -5.61 6.90 -12.92
C LYS A 84 -7.00 6.48 -12.46
N GLY A 85 -7.13 5.38 -11.72
CA GLY A 85 -8.42 4.89 -11.23
C GLY A 85 -9.39 4.51 -12.36
N GLU A 86 -8.89 4.24 -13.56
CA GLU A 86 -9.75 3.68 -14.61
C GLU A 86 -10.03 2.22 -14.22
N PRO A 87 -11.28 1.85 -13.90
CA PRO A 87 -11.62 0.43 -13.83
C PRO A 87 -11.25 -0.21 -15.16
N PRO A 88 -10.98 -1.53 -15.23
CA PRO A 88 -10.99 -2.20 -16.52
C PRO A 88 -12.33 -1.84 -17.15
N THR A 89 -12.31 -1.00 -18.17
CA THR A 89 -13.45 -0.65 -18.98
C THR A 89 -13.90 -1.98 -19.55
N THR A 90 -14.81 -2.65 -18.83
CA THR A 90 -15.81 -3.47 -19.47
C THR A 90 -16.29 -2.60 -20.61
N PRO A 91 -16.19 -3.05 -21.87
CA PRO A 91 -16.79 -2.31 -22.94
C PRO A 91 -18.27 -2.19 -22.56
N SER A 92 -18.67 -1.02 -22.06
CA SER A 92 -20.03 -0.52 -22.25
C SER A 92 -20.17 -0.27 -23.74
N ASP A 93 -20.12 -1.34 -24.52
CA ASP A 93 -20.73 -1.36 -25.83
C ASP A 93 -22.21 -1.65 -25.58
N SER A 94 -22.90 -0.55 -25.34
CA SER A 94 -24.27 -0.28 -25.75
C SER A 94 -24.83 -1.28 -26.76
N SER A 95 -25.22 -2.47 -26.30
CA SER A 95 -26.10 -3.36 -27.05
C SER A 95 -27.55 -2.92 -26.80
N ALA A 96 -27.86 -1.69 -27.20
CA ALA A 96 -29.23 -1.34 -27.53
C ALA A 96 -29.56 -2.15 -28.80
N GLY A 97 -30.17 -3.33 -28.61
CA GLY A 97 -30.72 -4.09 -29.72
C GLY A 97 -31.70 -3.22 -30.52
N PRO A 98 -31.82 -3.41 -31.85
CA PRO A 98 -32.75 -2.63 -32.65
C PRO A 98 -34.19 -2.82 -32.12
N PRO A 99 -35.04 -1.78 -32.13
CA PRO A 99 -36.43 -1.90 -31.70
C PRO A 99 -37.17 -2.93 -32.59
N PRO A 100 -38.12 -3.71 -32.03
CA PRO A 100 -38.90 -4.65 -32.82
C PRO A 100 -39.73 -3.89 -33.88
N PRO A 101 -39.95 -4.47 -35.07
CA PRO A 101 -40.78 -3.84 -36.10
C PRO A 101 -42.22 -3.71 -35.61
N PRO A 102 -42.97 -2.68 -36.05
CA PRO A 102 -44.36 -2.52 -35.66
C PRO A 102 -45.19 -3.70 -36.19
N ALA A 103 -45.96 -4.33 -35.29
CA ALA A 103 -46.96 -5.30 -35.68
C ALA A 103 -48.09 -4.57 -36.42
N PHE A 104 -48.25 -4.88 -37.71
CA PHE A 104 -49.40 -4.45 -38.49
C PHE A 104 -50.63 -5.31 -38.15
N PRO A 105 -51.85 -4.75 -38.22
CA PRO A 105 -53.08 -5.37 -37.73
C PRO A 105 -53.55 -6.58 -38.56
#